data_AF-U4QFE2-F1
#
_entry.id   AF-U4QFE2-F1
#
_cell.length_a   1.000
_cell.length_b   1.000
_cell.length_c   1.000
_cell.angle_alpha   90.00
_cell.angle_beta   90.00
_cell.angle_gamma   90.00
#
_symmetry.space_group_name_H-M   'P 1'
#
loop_
_entity.id
_entity.type
_entity.pdbx_description
1 polymer ?
#
loop_
_entity_poly.entity_id
_entity_poly.type
_entity_poly.pdbx_seq_one_letter_code
_entity_poly.pdbx_strand_id
1 'polypeptide(L)'
;MAAIDCSRATNLLLVTNFTQSSSYYLATKQIQSYNHQVRADTIKHYYFDGKNHTVAVMQNRLTTDLKNTNDNYLINFFRSVQMVCYILFAVIVLLLIHLSLLLVTLILVGISIYLPQLIAKPIQAAFSNISDSNKKYLDVAEKWLNGLNTLQRYMAGGHLFKVMDEAAQKVQASKVQQTKINQELAVMNGLVSNLLMLALFAFTAVLIANKLVIFGTITTVGNLQFYMSTGFDKEPNKRGISVFFFIHFKHKKAPPSCSAISILWVARGSNPGPTD
;
A
#
# COMPACT_ATOMS: atom_id res chain seq x y z
N MET A 1 -20.12 -24.98 -30.13
CA MET A 1 -20.22 -23.51 -30.30
C MET A 1 -21.47 -23.09 -29.56
N ALA A 2 -21.35 -22.63 -28.32
CA ALA A 2 -22.47 -22.11 -27.56
C ALA A 2 -22.21 -20.62 -27.37
N ALA A 3 -23.06 -19.79 -27.98
CA ALA A 3 -23.11 -18.37 -27.67
C ALA A 3 -23.25 -18.24 -26.16
N ILE A 4 -22.32 -17.54 -25.51
CA ILE A 4 -22.58 -17.05 -24.16
C ILE A 4 -23.73 -16.06 -24.36
N ASP A 5 -24.94 -16.47 -23.99
CA ASP A 5 -26.13 -15.62 -24.05
C ASP A 5 -25.80 -14.29 -23.40
N CYS A 6 -26.03 -13.19 -24.12
CA CYS A 6 -25.82 -11.83 -23.63
C CYS A 6 -26.47 -11.62 -22.25
N SER A 7 -27.62 -12.26 -22.03
CA SER A 7 -28.35 -12.33 -20.75
C SER A 7 -27.56 -13.01 -19.61
N ARG A 8 -26.83 -14.09 -19.88
CA ARG A 8 -25.98 -14.76 -18.87
C ARG A 8 -24.76 -13.91 -18.51
N ALA A 9 -24.20 -13.20 -19.48
CA ALA A 9 -23.07 -12.29 -19.24
C ALA A 9 -23.49 -11.08 -18.40
N THR A 10 -24.63 -10.45 -18.68
CA THR A 10 -25.15 -9.33 -17.85
C THR A 10 -25.52 -9.78 -16.44
N ASN A 11 -26.17 -10.94 -16.28
CA ASN A 11 -26.47 -11.47 -14.96
C ASN A 11 -25.19 -11.76 -14.14
N LEU A 12 -24.14 -12.29 -14.77
CA LEU A 12 -22.86 -12.52 -14.10
C LEU A 12 -22.23 -11.20 -13.62
N LEU A 13 -22.22 -10.17 -14.47
CA LEU A 13 -21.69 -8.84 -14.13
C LEU A 13 -22.47 -8.19 -12.98
N LEU A 14 -23.80 -8.34 -12.96
CA LEU A 14 -24.63 -7.82 -11.87
C LEU A 14 -24.30 -8.50 -10.55
N VAL A 15 -24.18 -9.83 -10.54
CA VAL A 15 -23.82 -10.61 -9.35
C VAL A 15 -22.44 -10.20 -8.82
N THR A 16 -21.45 -10.02 -9.69
CA THR A 16 -20.10 -9.60 -9.25
C THR A 16 -20.08 -8.21 -8.65
N ASN A 17 -20.79 -7.25 -9.27
CA ASN A 17 -20.86 -5.87 -8.77
C ASN A 17 -21.62 -5.77 -7.44
N PHE A 18 -22.70 -6.54 -7.31
CA PHE A 18 -23.45 -6.61 -6.05
C PHE A 18 -22.58 -7.19 -4.94
N THR A 19 -21.90 -8.31 -5.20
CA THR A 19 -21.00 -8.96 -4.23
C THR A 19 -19.86 -8.04 -3.79
N GLN A 20 -19.26 -7.30 -4.73
CA GLN A 20 -18.22 -6.32 -4.44
C GLN A 20 -18.75 -5.20 -3.55
N SER A 21 -19.93 -4.66 -3.87
CA SER A 21 -20.57 -3.58 -3.12
C SER A 21 -20.93 -4.02 -1.70
N SER A 22 -21.50 -5.22 -1.53
CA SER A 22 -21.81 -5.80 -0.22
C SER A 22 -20.55 -6.02 0.62
N SER A 23 -19.49 -6.55 0.02
CA SER A 23 -18.20 -6.78 0.70
C SER A 23 -17.60 -5.46 1.19
N TYR A 24 -17.64 -4.42 0.35
CA TYR A 24 -17.16 -3.09 0.70
C TYR A 24 -17.98 -2.45 1.83
N TYR A 25 -19.30 -2.60 1.78
CA TYR A 25 -20.19 -2.12 2.84
C TYR A 25 -19.90 -2.80 4.19
N LEU A 26 -19.76 -4.13 4.21
CA LEU A 26 -19.46 -4.89 5.42
C LEU A 26 -18.11 -4.47 6.03
N ALA A 27 -17.07 -4.36 5.20
CA ALA A 27 -15.76 -3.90 5.63
C ALA A 27 -15.83 -2.49 6.25
N THR A 28 -16.53 -1.57 5.58
CA THR A 28 -16.68 -0.19 6.08
C THR A 28 -17.46 -0.15 7.39
N LYS A 29 -18.54 -0.93 7.52
CA LYS A 29 -19.32 -1.05 8.76
C LYS A 29 -18.46 -1.55 9.92
N GLN A 30 -17.62 -2.55 9.67
CA GLN A 30 -16.73 -3.11 10.68
C GLN A 30 -15.65 -2.12 11.11
N ILE A 31 -15.04 -1.40 10.15
CA ILE A 31 -14.09 -0.32 10.42
C ILE A 31 -14.73 0.78 11.26
N GLN A 32 -15.97 1.20 10.95
CA GLN A 32 -16.66 2.24 11.71
C GLN A 32 -16.99 1.79 13.14
N SER A 33 -17.42 0.55 13.34
CA SER A 33 -17.66 0.00 14.68
C SER A 33 -16.38 -0.04 15.51
N TYR A 34 -15.27 -0.49 14.91
CA TYR A 34 -13.95 -0.46 15.53
C TYR A 34 -13.53 0.97 15.92
N ASN A 35 -13.66 1.93 15.00
CA ASN A 35 -13.32 3.33 15.25
C ASN A 35 -14.17 3.96 16.35
N HIS A 36 -15.44 3.61 16.44
CA HIS A 36 -16.31 4.08 17.51
C HIS A 36 -15.80 3.62 18.89
N GLN A 37 -15.38 2.35 19.00
CA GLN A 37 -14.79 1.81 20.22
C GLN A 37 -13.46 2.49 20.56
N VAL A 38 -12.58 2.68 19.58
CA VAL A 38 -11.29 3.36 19.76
C VAL A 38 -11.48 4.81 20.23
N ARG A 39 -12.45 5.54 19.68
CA ARG A 39 -12.78 6.90 20.14
C ARG A 39 -13.28 6.90 21.58
N ALA A 40 -14.17 5.99 21.94
CA ALA A 40 -14.69 5.89 23.30
C ALA A 40 -13.57 5.59 24.32
N ASP A 41 -12.67 4.65 24.00
CA ASP A 41 -11.53 4.31 24.83
C ASP A 41 -10.51 5.46 24.94
N THR A 42 -10.26 6.16 23.83
CA THR A 42 -9.36 7.34 23.80
C THR A 42 -9.90 8.49 24.66
N ILE A 43 -11.21 8.77 24.58
CA ILE A 43 -11.85 9.80 25.42
C ILE A 43 -11.77 9.40 26.89
N LYS A 44 -12.04 8.13 27.20
CA LYS A 44 -11.91 7.60 28.55
C LYS A 44 -10.47 7.76 29.07
N HIS A 45 -9.47 7.44 28.26
CA HIS A 45 -8.07 7.62 28.60
C HIS A 45 -7.74 9.10 28.90
N TYR A 46 -8.17 10.04 28.05
CA TYR A 46 -7.95 11.47 28.31
C TYR A 46 -8.62 11.97 29.60
N TYR A 47 -9.77 11.40 29.97
CA TYR A 47 -10.46 11.74 31.22
C TYR A 47 -9.71 11.23 32.47
N PHE A 48 -9.13 10.03 32.42
CA PHE A 48 -8.48 9.38 33.57
C PHE A 48 -6.96 9.56 33.65
N ASP A 49 -6.28 10.05 32.60
CA ASP A 49 -4.81 10.21 32.55
C ASP A 49 -4.29 11.36 33.45
N GLY A 50 -5.16 12.29 33.87
CA GLY A 50 -4.79 13.38 34.77
C GLY A 50 -3.76 14.37 34.19
N LYS A 51 -3.44 14.25 32.90
CA LYS A 51 -2.49 15.12 32.19
C LYS A 51 -3.22 16.20 31.40
N ASN A 52 -2.60 17.37 31.29
CA ASN A 52 -3.13 18.48 30.52
C ASN A 52 -2.75 18.31 29.04
N HIS A 53 -3.68 17.82 28.22
CA HIS A 53 -3.50 17.70 26.78
C HIS A 53 -4.20 18.87 26.08
N THR A 54 -3.61 19.43 25.03
CA THR A 54 -4.25 20.51 24.27
C THR A 54 -5.43 19.99 23.45
N VAL A 55 -6.49 20.79 23.34
CA VAL A 55 -7.69 20.44 22.54
C VAL A 55 -7.33 20.10 21.10
N ALA A 56 -6.36 20.80 20.51
CA ALA A 56 -5.87 20.54 19.16
C ALA A 56 -5.28 19.12 19.00
N VAL A 57 -4.52 18.62 19.98
CA VAL A 57 -3.96 17.26 19.94
C VAL A 57 -5.06 16.21 20.06
N MET A 58 -6.01 16.41 20.96
CA MET A 58 -7.15 15.50 21.12
C MET A 58 -7.98 15.41 19.83
N GLN A 59 -8.30 16.57 19.22
CA GLN A 59 -9.04 16.65 17.97
C GLN A 59 -8.29 15.93 16.84
N ASN A 60 -6.99 16.18 16.68
CA ASN A 60 -6.19 15.55 15.64
C ASN A 60 -6.16 14.02 15.79
N ARG A 61 -6.05 13.49 17.02
CA ARG A 61 -6.06 12.04 17.26
C ARG A 61 -7.40 11.38 16.96
N LEU A 62 -8.51 12.00 17.38
CA LEU A 62 -9.87 11.45 17.21
C LEU A 62 -10.38 11.50 15.76
N THR A 63 -9.77 12.35 14.93
CA THR A 63 -10.18 12.60 13.55
C THR A 63 -9.10 12.23 12.55
N THR A 64 -8.05 13.05 12.42
CA THR A 64 -6.99 12.93 11.42
C THR A 64 -6.21 11.64 11.55
N ASP A 65 -5.72 11.30 12.74
CA ASP A 65 -4.87 10.11 12.92
C ASP A 65 -5.69 8.83 12.72
N LEU A 66 -6.93 8.81 13.22
CA LEU A 66 -7.84 7.68 13.02
C LEU A 66 -8.23 7.53 11.55
N LYS A 67 -8.50 8.63 10.84
CA LYS A 67 -8.75 8.62 9.38
C LYS A 67 -7.54 8.10 8.62
N ASN A 68 -6.36 8.63 8.90
CA ASN A 68 -5.11 8.16 8.27
C ASN A 68 -4.85 6.69 8.55
N THR A 69 -5.20 6.20 9.75
CA THR A 69 -5.10 4.79 10.10
C THR A 69 -6.06 3.93 9.27
N ASN A 70 -7.31 4.38 9.11
CA ASN A 70 -8.29 3.68 8.28
C ASN A 70 -7.84 3.61 6.83
N ASP A 71 -7.51 4.76 6.25
CA ASP A 71 -7.26 4.91 4.82
C ASP A 71 -5.96 4.21 4.42
N ASN A 72 -4.91 4.32 5.24
CA ASN A 72 -3.60 3.74 4.92
C ASN A 72 -3.43 2.30 5.38
N TYR A 73 -4.17 1.83 6.39
CA TYR A 73 -3.96 0.50 6.97
C TYR A 73 -5.20 -0.38 6.94
N LEU A 74 -6.30 -0.02 7.59
CA LEU A 74 -7.46 -0.93 7.71
C LEU A 74 -8.08 -1.26 6.36
N ILE A 75 -8.31 -0.25 5.51
CA ILE A 75 -8.85 -0.47 4.15
C ILE A 75 -7.90 -1.32 3.31
N ASN A 76 -6.60 -1.04 3.39
CA ASN A 76 -5.58 -1.79 2.65
C ASN A 76 -5.46 -3.23 3.16
N PHE A 77 -5.63 -3.47 4.46
CA PHE A 77 -5.66 -4.80 5.05
C PHE A 77 -6.84 -5.63 4.53
N PHE A 78 -8.07 -5.11 4.60
CA PHE A 78 -9.24 -5.82 4.08
C PHE A 78 -9.13 -6.09 2.57
N ARG A 79 -8.58 -5.13 1.81
CA ARG A 79 -8.31 -5.32 0.37
C ARG A 79 -7.26 -6.39 0.12
N SER A 80 -6.20 -6.45 0.92
CA SER A 80 -5.16 -7.48 0.82
C SER A 80 -5.73 -8.88 1.07
N VAL A 81 -6.52 -9.04 2.14
CA VAL A 81 -7.22 -10.31 2.43
C VAL A 81 -8.12 -10.73 1.27
N GLN A 82 -8.87 -9.79 0.69
CA GLN A 82 -9.72 -10.05 -0.48
C GLN A 82 -8.90 -10.55 -1.68
N MET A 83 -7.75 -9.95 -1.97
CA MET A 83 -6.87 -10.39 -3.07
C MET A 83 -6.31 -11.80 -2.83
N VAL A 84 -5.90 -12.12 -1.60
CA VAL A 84 -5.43 -13.48 -1.26
C VAL A 84 -6.55 -14.50 -1.49
N CYS A 85 -7.78 -14.20 -1.06
CA CYS A 85 -8.94 -15.07 -1.32
C CYS A 85 -9.18 -15.30 -2.82
N TYR A 86 -9.07 -14.26 -3.66
CA TYR A 86 -9.21 -14.42 -5.11
C TYR A 86 -8.12 -15.28 -5.74
N ILE A 87 -6.86 -15.12 -5.31
CA ILE A 87 -5.76 -15.96 -5.79
C ILE A 87 -6.00 -17.42 -5.41
N LEU A 88 -6.39 -17.70 -4.16
CA LEU A 88 -6.71 -19.06 -3.71
C LEU A 88 -7.84 -19.67 -4.54
N PHE A 89 -8.93 -18.94 -4.74
CA PHE A 89 -10.06 -19.43 -5.53
C PHE A 89 -9.67 -19.67 -7.00
N ALA A 90 -8.90 -18.77 -7.60
CA ALA A 90 -8.43 -18.93 -8.97
C ALA A 90 -7.52 -20.17 -9.12
N VAL A 91 -6.60 -20.40 -8.17
CA VAL A 91 -5.76 -21.60 -8.14
C VAL A 91 -6.61 -22.87 -8.04
N ILE A 92 -7.62 -22.89 -7.16
CA ILE A 92 -8.55 -24.03 -7.02
C ILE A 92 -9.29 -24.29 -8.35
N VAL A 93 -9.80 -23.25 -9.01
CA VAL A 93 -10.48 -23.38 -10.30
C VAL A 93 -9.52 -23.92 -11.38
N LEU A 94 -8.28 -23.44 -11.44
CA LEU A 94 -7.28 -23.94 -12.38
C LEU A 94 -6.92 -25.42 -12.13
N LEU A 95 -6.82 -25.82 -10.86
CA LEU A 95 -6.58 -27.21 -10.47
C LEU A 95 -7.72 -28.13 -10.92
N LEU A 96 -8.97 -27.66 -10.87
CA LEU A 96 -10.14 -28.41 -11.34
C LEU A 96 -10.19 -28.54 -12.87
N ILE A 97 -9.53 -27.64 -13.60
CA ILE A 97 -9.50 -27.66 -15.07
C ILE A 97 -8.36 -28.56 -15.56
N HIS A 98 -7.10 -28.17 -15.38
CA HIS A 98 -5.92 -28.94 -15.81
C HIS A 98 -4.63 -28.44 -15.15
N LEU A 99 -3.86 -29.37 -14.56
CA LEU A 99 -2.60 -29.07 -13.87
C LEU A 99 -1.51 -28.48 -14.79
N SER A 100 -1.46 -28.91 -16.06
CA SER A 100 -0.48 -28.40 -17.03
C SER A 100 -0.64 -26.90 -17.31
N LEU A 101 -1.87 -26.41 -17.31
CA LEU A 101 -2.14 -25.00 -17.52
C LEU A 101 -1.71 -24.17 -16.31
N LEU A 102 -1.97 -24.69 -15.10
CA LEU A 102 -1.54 -24.07 -13.85
C LEU A 102 -0.02 -23.86 -13.81
N LEU A 103 0.77 -24.84 -14.23
CA LEU A 103 2.23 -24.72 -14.31
C LEU A 103 2.67 -23.58 -15.23
N VAL A 104 2.11 -23.50 -16.44
CA VAL A 104 2.46 -22.45 -17.41
C VAL A 104 2.05 -21.07 -16.91
N THR A 105 0.83 -20.94 -16.36
CA THR A 105 0.37 -19.67 -15.77
C THR A 105 1.25 -19.25 -14.60
N LEU A 106 1.67 -20.19 -13.75
CA LEU A 106 2.52 -19.90 -12.60
C LEU A 106 3.94 -19.46 -13.00
N ILE A 107 4.50 -20.05 -14.06
CA ILE A 107 5.78 -19.61 -14.64
C ILE A 107 5.67 -18.19 -15.20
N LEU A 108 4.64 -17.90 -16.01
CA LEU A 108 4.47 -16.58 -16.61
C LEU A 108 4.20 -15.49 -15.56
N VAL A 109 3.41 -15.81 -14.53
CA VAL A 109 3.22 -14.89 -13.40
C VAL A 109 4.50 -14.74 -12.59
N GLY A 110 5.27 -15.81 -12.38
CA GLY A 110 6.58 -15.73 -11.71
C GLY A 110 7.54 -14.75 -12.40
N ILE A 111 7.60 -14.77 -13.74
CA ILE A 111 8.36 -13.81 -14.53
C ILE A 111 7.84 -12.37 -14.32
N SER A 112 6.52 -12.20 -14.32
CA SER A 112 5.87 -10.91 -14.07
C SER A 112 6.15 -10.35 -12.66
N ILE A 113 6.35 -11.22 -11.66
CA ILE A 113 6.69 -10.85 -10.28
C ILE A 113 8.18 -10.51 -10.13
N TYR A 114 9.06 -11.15 -10.91
CA TYR A 114 10.50 -10.88 -10.85
C TYR A 114 10.86 -9.49 -11.40
N LEU A 115 10.12 -9.03 -12.41
CA LEU A 115 10.34 -7.73 -13.06
C LEU A 115 10.30 -6.52 -12.11
N PRO A 116 9.31 -6.35 -11.21
CA PRO A 116 9.29 -5.26 -10.24
C PRO A 116 10.41 -5.35 -9.18
N GLN A 117 11.08 -6.49 -8.98
CA GLN A 117 12.21 -6.58 -8.06
C GLN A 117 13.47 -5.86 -8.58
N LEU A 118 13.66 -5.79 -9.90
CA LEU A 118 14.71 -4.96 -10.53
C LEU A 118 14.42 -3.47 -10.34
N ILE A 119 13.14 -3.10 -10.32
CA ILE A 119 12.64 -1.73 -10.16
C ILE A 119 12.76 -1.24 -8.70
N ALA A 120 12.70 -2.14 -7.72
CA ALA A 120 12.72 -1.77 -6.30
C ALA A 120 14.03 -1.07 -5.86
N LYS A 121 15.18 -1.47 -6.40
CA LYS A 121 16.50 -0.93 -6.03
C LYS A 121 16.68 0.56 -6.40
N PRO A 122 16.47 1.00 -7.66
CA PRO A 122 16.60 2.41 -8.02
C PRO A 122 15.55 3.28 -7.32
N ILE A 123 14.33 2.76 -7.11
CA ILE A 123 13.28 3.46 -6.38
C ILE A 123 13.68 3.68 -4.91
N GLN A 124 14.24 2.67 -4.25
CA GLN A 124 14.71 2.78 -2.87
C GLN A 124 15.84 3.79 -2.72
N ALA A 125 16.77 3.83 -3.68
CA ALA A 125 17.82 4.86 -3.73
C ALA A 125 17.23 6.28 -3.90
N ALA A 126 16.24 6.44 -4.78
CA ALA A 126 15.56 7.73 -4.97
C ALA A 126 14.79 8.18 -3.72
N PHE A 127 14.15 7.25 -2.99
CA PHE A 127 13.49 7.56 -1.70
C PHE A 127 14.49 7.99 -0.62
N SER A 128 15.66 7.36 -0.57
CA SER A 128 16.74 7.80 0.32
C SER A 128 17.18 9.22 -0.03
N ASN A 129 17.38 9.51 -1.32
CA ASN A 129 17.80 10.83 -1.78
C ASN A 129 16.78 11.94 -1.46
N ILE A 130 15.48 11.65 -1.56
CA ILE A 130 14.42 12.58 -1.11
C ILE A 130 14.48 12.78 0.40
N SER A 131 14.65 11.71 1.17
CA SER A 131 14.73 11.78 2.63
C SER A 131 15.94 12.60 3.09
N ASP A 132 17.09 12.42 2.45
CA ASP A 132 18.32 13.14 2.76
C ASP A 132 18.24 14.61 2.33
N SER A 133 17.64 14.90 1.18
CA SER A 133 17.39 16.28 0.74
C SER A 133 16.39 16.99 1.65
N ASN A 134 15.35 16.29 2.11
CA ASN A 134 14.36 16.83 3.03
C ASN A 134 14.96 17.11 4.42
N LYS A 135 15.84 16.23 4.92
CA LYS A 135 16.61 16.49 6.16
C LYS A 135 17.48 17.74 6.04
N LYS A 136 18.19 17.90 4.92
CA LYS A 136 19.00 19.10 4.65
C LYS A 136 18.14 20.37 4.59
N TYR A 137 16.96 20.30 3.97
CA TYR A 137 16.01 21.41 3.98
C TYR A 137 15.56 21.78 5.40
N LEU A 138 15.22 20.80 6.24
CA LEU A 138 14.83 21.03 7.64
C LEU A 138 15.98 21.61 8.47
N ASP A 139 17.22 21.16 8.28
CA ASP A 139 18.41 21.71 8.96
C ASP A 139 18.69 23.17 8.56
N VAL A 140 18.53 23.50 7.27
CA VAL A 140 18.61 24.90 6.80
C VAL A 140 17.50 25.74 7.40
N ALA A 141 16.26 25.24 7.38
CA ALA A 141 15.12 25.94 7.99
C ALA A 141 15.35 26.19 9.48
N GLU A 142 15.81 25.19 10.23
CA GLU A 142 16.10 25.31 11.66
C GLU A 142 17.19 26.36 11.94
N LYS A 143 18.33 26.30 11.25
CA LYS A 143 19.45 27.24 11.44
C LYS A 143 19.06 28.69 11.15
N TRP A 144 18.33 28.92 10.07
CA TRP A 144 17.98 30.26 9.63
C TRP A 144 16.78 30.84 10.39
N LEU A 145 15.79 30.02 10.74
CA LEU A 145 14.62 30.47 11.50
C LEU A 145 14.96 30.68 12.99
N ASN A 146 15.89 29.92 13.57
CA ASN A 146 16.40 30.21 14.92
C ASN A 146 17.15 31.56 14.97
N GLY A 147 17.76 31.98 13.85
CA GLY A 147 18.42 33.29 13.69
C GLY A 147 17.51 34.43 13.21
N LEU A 148 16.19 34.22 13.12
CA LEU A 148 15.26 35.13 12.45
C LEU A 148 15.26 36.55 13.03
N ASN A 149 15.35 36.68 14.37
CA ASN A 149 15.42 37.99 15.04
C ASN A 149 16.68 38.77 14.63
N THR A 150 17.79 38.09 14.40
CA THR A 150 19.04 38.70 13.92
C THR A 150 18.90 39.11 12.46
N LEU A 151 18.33 38.25 11.62
CA LEU A 151 18.07 38.54 10.20
C LEU A 151 17.14 39.74 9.99
N GLN A 152 16.10 39.88 10.82
CA GLN A 152 15.20 41.03 10.79
C GLN A 152 15.92 42.33 11.19
N ARG A 153 16.77 42.29 12.23
CA ARG A 153 17.57 43.45 12.67
C ARG A 153 18.54 43.97 11.60
N TYR A 154 19.08 43.08 10.76
CA TYR A 154 19.96 43.44 9.65
C TYR A 154 19.24 43.59 8.29
N MET A 155 17.89 43.55 8.26
CA MET A 155 17.07 43.61 7.05
C MET A 155 17.47 42.58 5.96
N ALA A 156 18.06 41.45 6.37
CA ALA A 156 18.64 40.44 5.48
C ALA A 156 17.64 39.38 4.98
N GLY A 157 16.34 39.71 4.95
CA GLY A 157 15.26 38.80 4.55
C GLY A 157 15.41 38.25 3.13
N GLY A 158 15.95 39.03 2.18
CA GLY A 158 16.20 38.57 0.82
C GLY A 158 17.20 37.41 0.73
N HIS A 159 18.20 37.38 1.63
CA HIS A 159 19.18 36.31 1.70
C HIS A 159 18.58 35.03 2.29
N LEU A 160 17.69 35.17 3.29
CA LEU A 160 16.92 34.07 3.86
C LEU A 160 16.05 33.39 2.79
N PHE A 161 15.27 34.17 2.03
CA PHE A 161 14.42 33.64 0.97
C PHE A 161 15.23 32.93 -0.12
N LYS A 162 16.39 33.48 -0.50
CA LYS A 162 17.28 32.86 -1.50
C LYS A 162 17.80 31.49 -1.03
N VAL A 163 18.30 31.39 0.20
CA VAL A 163 18.85 30.13 0.74
C VAL A 163 17.76 29.07 0.93
N MET A 164 16.56 29.48 1.35
CA MET A 164 15.41 28.59 1.46
C MET A 164 14.93 28.09 0.09
N ASP A 165 14.91 28.96 -0.93
CA ASP A 165 14.54 28.59 -2.30
C ASP A 165 15.55 27.60 -2.91
N GLU A 166 16.84 27.84 -2.77
CA GLU A 166 17.89 26.92 -3.23
C GLU A 166 17.79 25.54 -2.56
N ALA A 167 17.44 25.49 -1.27
CA ALA A 167 17.20 24.23 -0.56
C ALA A 167 15.92 23.52 -1.03
N ALA A 168 14.84 24.27 -1.28
CA ALA A 168 13.59 23.74 -1.81
C ALA A 168 13.76 23.19 -3.24
N GLN A 169 14.51 23.89 -4.10
CA GLN A 169 14.81 23.44 -5.47
C GLN A 169 15.55 22.09 -5.48
N LYS A 170 16.44 21.82 -4.52
CA LYS A 170 17.13 20.52 -4.39
C LYS A 170 16.16 19.38 -4.03
N VAL A 171 15.18 19.64 -3.16
CA VAL A 171 14.11 18.67 -2.84
C VAL A 171 13.23 18.44 -4.07
N GLN A 172 12.86 19.50 -4.78
CA GLN A 172 12.06 19.41 -6.00
C GLN A 172 12.79 18.63 -7.10
N ALA A 173 14.06 18.91 -7.37
CA ALA A 173 14.87 18.20 -8.35
C ALA A 173 14.97 16.70 -8.02
N SER A 174 15.18 16.34 -6.76
CA SER A 174 15.21 14.93 -6.31
C SER A 174 13.86 14.23 -6.52
N LYS A 175 12.75 14.95 -6.31
CA LYS A 175 11.40 14.43 -6.54
C LYS A 175 11.07 14.28 -8.02
N VAL A 176 11.50 15.22 -8.87
CA VAL A 176 11.40 15.11 -10.34
C VAL A 176 12.20 13.92 -10.85
N GLN A 177 13.44 13.73 -10.37
CA GLN A 177 14.26 12.58 -10.75
C GLN A 177 13.63 11.25 -10.32
N GLN A 178 13.09 11.16 -9.09
CA GLN A 178 12.34 9.98 -8.66
C GLN A 178 11.13 9.72 -9.57
N THR A 179 10.38 10.77 -9.93
CA THR A 179 9.20 10.66 -10.78
C THR A 179 9.58 10.16 -12.18
N LYS A 180 10.67 10.67 -12.74
CA LYS A 180 11.21 10.23 -14.03
C LYS A 180 11.62 8.75 -14.00
N ILE A 181 12.39 8.33 -12.99
CA ILE A 181 12.78 6.93 -12.80
C ILE A 181 11.54 6.05 -12.65
N ASN A 182 10.54 6.47 -11.87
CA ASN A 182 9.29 5.74 -11.70
C ASN A 182 8.51 5.61 -13.02
N GLN A 183 8.41 6.69 -13.80
CA GLN A 183 7.68 6.68 -15.07
C GLN A 183 8.35 5.80 -16.11
N GLU A 184 9.67 5.91 -16.25
CA GLU A 184 10.44 5.10 -17.20
C GLU A 184 10.33 3.60 -16.90
N LEU A 185 10.49 3.24 -15.62
CA LEU A 185 10.33 1.86 -15.16
C LEU A 185 8.89 1.37 -15.28
N ALA A 186 7.89 2.22 -15.02
CA ALA A 186 6.47 1.86 -15.20
C ALA A 186 6.12 1.60 -16.67
N VAL A 187 6.66 2.39 -17.60
CA VAL A 187 6.45 2.20 -19.04
C VAL A 187 7.10 0.89 -19.50
N MET A 188 8.35 0.63 -19.12
CA MET A 188 9.01 -0.65 -19.46
C MET A 188 8.27 -1.86 -18.87
N ASN A 189 7.88 -1.77 -17.59
CA ASN A 189 7.10 -2.82 -16.93
C ASN A 189 5.75 -3.04 -17.61
N GLY A 190 5.05 -1.98 -17.99
CA GLY A 190 3.79 -2.05 -18.70
C GLY A 190 3.93 -2.72 -20.06
N LEU A 191 4.97 -2.39 -20.84
CA LEU A 191 5.21 -3.03 -22.14
C LEU A 191 5.52 -4.53 -22.00
N VAL A 192 6.42 -4.90 -21.09
CA VAL A 192 6.76 -6.31 -20.84
C VAL A 192 5.55 -7.09 -20.33
N SER A 193 4.78 -6.52 -19.40
CA SER A 193 3.58 -7.17 -18.86
C SER A 193 2.53 -7.41 -19.94
N ASN A 194 2.32 -6.44 -20.84
CA ASN A 194 1.41 -6.60 -21.97
C ASN A 194 1.88 -7.67 -22.96
N LEU A 195 3.19 -7.75 -23.24
CA LEU A 195 3.76 -8.81 -24.08
C LEU A 195 3.60 -10.19 -23.44
N LEU A 196 3.85 -10.32 -22.14
CA LEU A 196 3.64 -11.57 -21.39
C LEU A 196 2.17 -11.99 -21.37
N MET A 197 1.24 -11.05 -21.20
CA MET A 197 -0.20 -11.31 -21.27
C MET A 197 -0.63 -11.79 -22.65
N LEU A 198 -0.10 -11.17 -23.71
CA LEU A 198 -0.39 -11.57 -25.09
C LEU A 198 0.15 -12.99 -25.39
N ALA A 199 1.36 -13.30 -24.92
CA ALA A 199 1.94 -14.64 -25.03
C ALA A 199 1.11 -15.69 -24.25
N LEU A 200 0.64 -15.35 -23.05
CA LEU A 200 -0.21 -16.22 -22.23
C LEU A 200 -1.55 -16.52 -22.91
N PHE A 201 -2.17 -15.50 -23.53
CA PHE A 201 -3.39 -15.69 -24.30
C PHE A 201 -3.17 -16.52 -25.56
N ALA A 202 -2.09 -16.28 -26.30
CA ALA A 202 -1.75 -17.09 -27.46
C ALA A 202 -1.57 -18.58 -27.08
N PHE A 203 -0.84 -18.85 -25.98
CA PHE A 203 -0.67 -20.21 -25.47
C PHE A 203 -1.99 -20.84 -25.05
N THR A 204 -2.83 -20.11 -24.31
CA THR A 204 -4.15 -20.58 -23.87
C THR A 204 -5.07 -20.86 -25.07
N ALA A 205 -5.01 -20.03 -26.11
CA ALA A 205 -5.77 -20.20 -27.35
C ALA A 205 -5.36 -21.48 -28.11
N VAL A 206 -4.05 -21.79 -28.19
CA VAL A 206 -3.56 -23.05 -28.78
C VAL A 206 -4.08 -24.27 -28.00
N LEU A 207 -4.09 -24.21 -26.67
CA LEU A 207 -4.63 -25.29 -25.83
C LEU A 207 -6.13 -25.51 -26.03
N ILE A 208 -6.90 -24.43 -26.25
CA ILE A 208 -8.32 -24.50 -26.59
C ILE A 208 -8.53 -25.11 -27.97
N ALA A 209 -7.71 -24.74 -28.96
CA ALA A 209 -7.76 -25.32 -30.31
C ALA A 209 -7.53 -26.84 -30.29
N ASN A 210 -6.64 -27.31 -29.41
CA ASN A 210 -6.39 -28.73 -29.17
C ASN A 210 -7.46 -29.44 -28.33
N LYS A 211 -8.57 -28.76 -27.96
CA LYS A 211 -9.65 -29.25 -27.09
C LYS A 211 -9.19 -29.74 -25.70
N LEU A 212 -8.01 -29.33 -25.26
CA LEU A 212 -7.49 -29.67 -23.94
C LEU A 212 -8.14 -28.84 -22.84
N VAL A 213 -8.66 -27.66 -23.17
CA VAL A 213 -9.17 -26.70 -22.18
C VAL A 213 -10.43 -26.00 -22.72
N ILE A 214 -11.37 -25.68 -21.84
CA ILE A 214 -12.59 -24.94 -22.19
C ILE A 214 -12.31 -23.45 -22.43
N PHE A 215 -13.12 -22.81 -23.27
CA PHE A 215 -12.96 -21.38 -23.58
C PHE A 215 -12.99 -20.47 -22.34
N GLY A 216 -13.75 -20.85 -21.31
CA GLY A 216 -13.85 -20.12 -20.03
C GLY A 216 -12.54 -20.01 -19.25
N THR A 217 -11.50 -20.75 -19.63
CA THR A 217 -10.22 -20.72 -18.93
C THR A 217 -9.38 -19.48 -19.27
N ILE A 218 -9.57 -18.88 -20.46
CA ILE A 218 -8.91 -17.62 -20.84
C ILE A 218 -9.17 -16.52 -19.80
N THR A 219 -10.41 -16.41 -19.34
CA THR A 219 -10.80 -15.39 -18.36
C THR A 219 -10.20 -15.66 -16.98
N THR A 220 -10.08 -16.93 -16.59
CA THR A 220 -9.54 -17.30 -15.28
C THR A 220 -8.03 -17.04 -15.22
N VAL A 221 -7.31 -17.36 -16.30
CA VAL A 221 -5.88 -17.08 -16.44
C VAL A 221 -5.60 -15.58 -16.44
N GLY A 222 -6.38 -14.80 -17.20
CA GLY A 222 -6.27 -13.33 -17.20
C GLY A 222 -6.57 -12.70 -15.83
N ASN A 223 -7.61 -13.20 -15.13
CA ASN A 223 -7.95 -12.74 -13.80
C ASN A 223 -6.87 -13.08 -12.77
N LEU A 224 -6.30 -14.28 -12.83
CA LEU A 224 -5.21 -14.69 -11.95
C LEU A 224 -3.97 -13.79 -12.14
N GLN A 225 -3.58 -13.54 -13.39
CA GLN A 225 -2.49 -12.62 -13.70
C GLN A 225 -2.76 -11.21 -13.15
N PHE A 226 -3.99 -10.71 -13.32
CA PHE A 226 -4.41 -9.41 -12.78
C PHE A 226 -4.33 -9.36 -11.25
N TYR A 227 -4.88 -10.35 -10.54
CA TYR A 227 -4.85 -10.38 -9.07
C TYR A 227 -3.44 -10.53 -8.51
N MET A 228 -2.57 -11.28 -9.19
CA MET A 228 -1.18 -11.41 -8.77
C MET A 228 -0.41 -10.11 -9.03
N SER A 229 -0.48 -9.50 -10.22
CA SER A 229 0.19 -8.22 -10.49
C SER A 229 -0.26 -7.11 -9.54
N THR A 230 -1.58 -6.92 -9.40
CA THR A 230 -2.13 -5.87 -8.53
C THR A 230 -1.90 -6.13 -7.04
N GLY A 231 -1.78 -7.39 -6.64
CA GLY A 231 -1.39 -7.80 -5.30
C GLY A 231 0.01 -7.31 -4.92
N PHE A 232 0.97 -7.41 -5.84
CA PHE A 232 2.35 -6.99 -5.59
C PHE A 232 2.61 -5.49 -5.82
N ASP A 233 1.96 -4.86 -6.80
CA ASP A 233 2.18 -3.45 -7.15
C ASP A 233 1.65 -2.47 -6.10
N LYS A 234 0.63 -2.86 -5.32
CA LYS A 234 -0.01 -2.00 -4.32
C LYS A 234 0.66 -2.05 -2.94
N GLU A 235 1.88 -2.54 -2.85
CA GLU A 235 2.64 -2.60 -1.60
C GLU A 235 3.82 -1.62 -1.61
N PRO A 236 3.58 -0.29 -1.46
CA PRO A 236 4.64 0.71 -1.37
C PRO A 236 5.43 0.62 -0.05
N ASN A 237 4.99 -0.23 0.89
CA ASN A 237 5.54 -0.27 2.24
C ASN A 237 5.70 -1.71 2.76
N LYS A 238 6.70 -2.44 2.24
CA LYS A 238 7.17 -3.71 2.81
C LYS A 238 7.62 -3.61 4.28
N ARG A 239 7.67 -2.41 4.89
CA ARG A 239 8.02 -2.20 6.31
C ARG A 239 6.80 -2.12 7.24
N GLY A 240 5.60 -1.80 6.75
CA GLY A 240 4.40 -1.75 7.59
C GLY A 240 3.76 -3.12 7.81
N ILE A 241 3.78 -3.97 6.78
CA ILE A 241 3.10 -5.27 6.80
C ILE A 241 3.94 -6.34 7.51
N SER A 242 5.28 -6.29 7.45
CA SER A 242 6.12 -7.21 8.23
C SER A 242 5.99 -6.97 9.74
N VAL A 243 5.82 -5.71 10.16
CA VAL A 243 5.59 -5.35 11.57
C VAL A 243 4.23 -5.87 12.03
N PHE A 244 3.18 -5.79 11.21
CA PHE A 244 1.86 -6.35 11.59
C PHE A 244 1.81 -7.88 11.52
N PHE A 245 2.46 -8.52 10.54
CA PHE A 245 2.51 -9.98 10.46
C PHE A 245 3.28 -10.56 11.67
N PHE A 246 4.31 -9.88 12.16
CA PHE A 246 5.02 -10.26 13.38
C PHE A 246 4.22 -10.01 14.66
N ILE A 247 3.39 -8.96 14.70
CA ILE A 247 2.52 -8.63 15.85
C ILE A 247 1.27 -9.53 15.91
N HIS A 248 0.68 -9.88 14.77
CA HIS A 248 -0.57 -10.64 14.71
C HIS A 248 -0.36 -12.16 14.79
N PHE A 249 0.78 -12.70 14.33
CA PHE A 249 1.07 -14.14 14.48
C PHE A 249 1.60 -14.52 15.86
N LYS A 250 2.10 -13.57 16.67
CA LYS A 250 2.44 -13.82 18.08
C LYS A 250 1.22 -13.91 18.99
N HIS A 251 0.01 -13.59 18.49
CA HIS A 251 -1.24 -13.53 19.26
C HIS A 251 -2.31 -14.55 18.84
N LYS A 252 -1.94 -15.66 18.16
CA LYS A 252 -2.82 -16.85 18.16
C LYS A 252 -2.64 -17.66 19.45
N LYS A 253 -3.28 -17.18 20.53
CA LYS A 253 -3.94 -18.05 21.51
C LYS A 253 -5.32 -17.43 21.79
N ALA A 254 -6.35 -18.24 21.59
CA ALA A 254 -7.77 -17.90 21.78
C ALA A 254 -8.07 -17.47 23.24
N PRO A 255 -9.21 -16.80 23.51
CA PRO A 255 -9.47 -16.03 24.75
C PRO A 255 -9.88 -16.97 25.91
N PRO A 256 -9.73 -16.58 27.20
CA PRO A 256 -10.73 -15.74 27.86
C PRO A 256 -10.21 -14.82 28.99
N SER A 257 -11.07 -13.88 29.40
CA SER A 257 -11.16 -13.23 30.74
C SER A 257 -9.94 -12.52 31.36
N CYS A 258 -10.17 -11.23 31.67
CA CYS A 258 -9.52 -10.41 32.70
C CYS A 258 -8.05 -9.94 32.55
N SER A 259 -7.93 -8.63 32.84
CA SER A 259 -6.81 -7.91 33.46
C SER A 259 -5.49 -7.67 32.69
N ALA A 260 -5.34 -6.40 32.33
CA ALA A 260 -4.24 -5.50 32.71
C ALA A 260 -2.87 -5.60 32.01
N ILE A 261 -2.55 -4.49 31.31
CA ILE A 261 -1.23 -3.82 31.17
C ILE A 261 -0.24 -4.59 30.26
N SER A 262 0.27 -4.05 29.15
CA SER A 262 1.25 -2.95 29.13
C SER A 262 1.29 -2.17 27.80
N ILE A 263 1.41 -0.86 27.97
CA ILE A 263 1.87 0.17 27.03
C ILE A 263 3.37 -0.04 26.74
N LEU A 264 3.80 -0.05 25.47
CA LEU A 264 5.02 0.59 24.93
C LEU A 264 5.31 0.07 23.51
N TRP A 265 5.18 0.92 22.48
CA TRP A 265 6.20 1.11 21.43
C TRP A 265 5.75 2.15 20.40
N VAL A 266 6.05 3.42 20.67
CA VAL A 266 6.27 4.45 19.65
C VAL A 266 7.55 5.18 20.04
N ALA A 267 8.38 5.44 19.03
CA ALA A 267 9.56 6.29 19.02
C ALA A 267 10.87 5.73 19.62
N ARG A 268 11.75 5.27 18.72
CA ARG A 268 13.20 5.53 18.85
C ARG A 268 13.79 5.78 17.47
N GLY A 269 14.01 7.06 17.18
CA GLY A 269 14.66 7.58 15.99
C GLY A 269 15.21 8.98 16.26
N SER A 270 15.70 9.20 17.48
CA SER A 270 16.49 10.36 17.89
C SER A 270 17.82 9.80 18.42
N ASN A 271 18.88 10.03 17.67
CA ASN A 271 20.25 9.79 18.12
C ASN A 271 20.70 11.05 18.90
N PRO A 272 21.22 10.95 20.12
CA PRO A 272 21.75 12.10 20.85
C PRO A 272 23.10 12.50 20.25
N GLY A 273 23.28 13.81 20.02
CA GLY A 273 24.60 14.42 19.80
C GLY A 273 25.43 14.41 21.08
N PRO A 274 26.74 14.68 20.97
CA PRO A 274 27.71 14.41 22.03
C PRO A 274 27.64 15.48 23.11
N THR A 275 27.80 15.05 24.36
CA THR A 275 28.20 15.94 25.46
C THR A 275 29.58 15.48 25.89
N ASP A 276 30.53 16.41 25.81
CA ASP A 276 31.69 16.46 26.69
C ASP A 276 31.27 16.38 28.17
#